data_AF-U5C3G6-F1
#
_entry.id   AF-U5C3G6-F1
#
_cell.length_a   1.000
_cell.length_b   1.000
_cell.length_c   1.000
_cell.angle_alpha   90.00
_cell.angle_beta   90.00
_cell.angle_gamma   90.00
#
_symmetry.space_group_name_H-M   'P 1'
#
loop_
_entity.id
_entity.type
_entity.pdbx_description
1 polymer ?
#
loop_
_entity_poly.entity_id
_entity_poly.type
_entity_poly.pdbx_seq_one_letter_code
_entity_poly.pdbx_strand_id
1 'polypeptide(L)'
;MFSKACKYAINAMTYIATLPKERDRVGLKEISKEINSPEAFTAKILQVLVKDHLLTSIKGPNGGFMMRGKSEEIFLGQIVEAIDGDVLFTGCALGLEHCNGHHPCAVHHKFKAIRDHLAGMLMTTSLKEVAFGINNGTNFLRS
;
A
#
# COMPACT_ATOMS: atom_id res chain seq x y z
N MET A 1 12.28 1.01 -5.85
CA MET A 1 11.20 1.96 -6.21
C MET A 1 9.90 1.17 -6.23
N PHE A 2 8.80 1.69 -5.70
CA PHE A 2 7.52 0.97 -5.64
C PHE A 2 7.05 0.52 -7.04
N SER A 3 6.56 -0.70 -7.14
CA SER A 3 5.94 -1.19 -8.36
C SER A 3 4.68 -0.38 -8.69
N LYS A 4 4.23 -0.47 -9.95
CA LYS A 4 2.96 0.14 -10.35
C LYS A 4 1.79 -0.44 -9.55
N ALA A 5 1.83 -1.74 -9.23
CA ALA A 5 0.80 -2.39 -8.41
C ALA A 5 0.78 -1.82 -6.98
N CYS A 6 1.95 -1.62 -6.37
CA CYS A 6 2.06 -1.10 -5.01
C CYS A 6 1.54 0.34 -4.91
N LYS A 7 1.86 1.20 -5.89
CA LYS A 7 1.32 2.57 -5.96
C LYS A 7 -0.21 2.59 -5.99
N TYR A 8 -0.82 1.75 -6.84
CA TYR A 8 -2.29 1.65 -6.88
C TYR A 8 -2.88 1.01 -5.63
N ALA A 9 -2.19 0.07 -5.00
CA ALA A 9 -2.63 -0.53 -3.73
C ALA A 9 -2.70 0.53 -2.61
N ILE A 10 -1.65 1.35 -2.47
CA ILE A 10 -1.62 2.46 -1.51
C ILE A 10 -2.75 3.44 -1.80
N ASN A 11 -2.95 3.82 -3.07
CA ASN A 11 -4.03 4.74 -3.45
C ASN A 11 -5.42 4.14 -3.18
N ALA A 12 -5.62 2.85 -3.45
CA ALA A 12 -6.88 2.16 -3.20
C ALA A 12 -7.20 2.10 -1.71
N MET A 13 -6.22 1.68 -0.89
CA MET A 13 -6.36 1.64 0.57
C MET A 13 -6.61 3.04 1.15
N THR A 14 -5.88 4.05 0.66
CA THR A 14 -6.07 5.44 1.09
C THR A 14 -7.48 5.91 0.77
N TYR A 15 -7.96 5.68 -0.45
CA TYR A 15 -9.32 6.03 -0.84
C TYR A 15 -10.37 5.35 0.05
N ILE A 16 -10.25 4.04 0.28
CA ILE A 16 -11.17 3.30 1.16
C ILE A 16 -11.13 3.89 2.59
N ALA A 17 -9.96 4.31 3.08
CA ALA A 17 -9.80 4.93 4.39
C ALA A 17 -10.37 6.36 4.49
N THR A 18 -10.61 7.03 3.35
CA THR A 18 -11.27 8.35 3.33
C THR A 18 -12.80 8.27 3.42
N LEU A 19 -13.38 7.08 3.25
CA LEU A 19 -14.83 6.92 3.24
C LEU A 19 -15.46 7.30 4.60
N PRO A 20 -16.66 7.91 4.61
CA PRO A 20 -17.41 8.18 5.83
C PRO A 20 -17.72 6.90 6.62
N LYS A 21 -17.92 7.01 7.93
CA LYS A 21 -18.20 5.85 8.81
C LYS A 21 -19.51 5.13 8.43
N GLU A 22 -20.48 5.86 7.90
CA GLU A 22 -21.76 5.36 7.42
C GLU A 22 -21.61 4.54 6.14
N ARG A 23 -20.46 4.65 5.47
CA ARG A 23 -20.13 3.98 4.23
C ARG A 23 -18.83 3.20 4.38
N ASP A 24 -18.92 2.08 5.09
CA ASP A 24 -17.78 1.23 5.43
C ASP A 24 -17.21 0.43 4.23
N ARG A 25 -17.91 0.39 3.09
CA ARG A 25 -17.56 -0.42 1.91
C ARG A 25 -17.75 0.30 0.59
N VAL A 26 -16.97 -0.09 -0.40
CA VAL A 26 -17.02 0.48 -1.75
C VAL A 26 -16.77 -0.57 -2.84
N GLY A 27 -17.43 -0.41 -3.99
CA GLY A 27 -17.33 -1.33 -5.12
C GLY A 27 -16.05 -1.17 -5.93
N LEU A 28 -15.63 -2.25 -6.61
CA LEU A 28 -14.44 -2.27 -7.48
C LEU A 28 -14.42 -1.11 -8.49
N LYS A 29 -15.54 -0.90 -9.20
CA LYS A 29 -15.63 0.12 -10.27
C LYS A 29 -15.30 1.51 -9.76
N GLU A 30 -15.80 1.83 -8.58
CA GLU A 30 -15.59 3.12 -7.94
C GLU A 30 -14.16 3.28 -7.46
N ILE A 31 -13.60 2.29 -6.76
CA ILE A 31 -12.18 2.29 -6.38
C ILE A 31 -11.30 2.53 -7.61
N SER A 32 -11.56 1.77 -8.68
CA SER A 32 -10.78 1.83 -9.91
C SER A 32 -10.83 3.22 -10.58
N LYS A 33 -12.01 3.83 -10.59
CA LYS A 33 -12.22 5.20 -11.09
C LYS A 33 -11.50 6.22 -10.22
N GLU A 34 -11.57 6.08 -8.89
CA GLU A 34 -10.94 7.03 -7.97
C GLU A 34 -9.41 7.01 -8.06
N ILE A 35 -8.80 5.84 -8.19
CA ILE A 35 -7.34 5.70 -8.30
C ILE A 35 -6.79 5.77 -9.73
N ASN A 36 -7.64 5.99 -10.74
CA ASN A 36 -7.28 5.99 -12.16
C ASN A 36 -6.50 4.73 -12.61
N SER A 37 -7.08 3.56 -12.35
CA SER A 37 -6.53 2.24 -12.71
C SER A 37 -7.56 1.43 -13.52
N PRO A 38 -7.15 0.54 -14.42
CA PRO A 38 -8.06 -0.41 -15.07
C PRO A 38 -8.72 -1.37 -14.07
N GLU A 39 -10.03 -1.65 -14.21
CA GLU A 39 -10.79 -2.48 -13.26
C GLU A 39 -10.18 -3.86 -13.03
N ALA A 40 -9.75 -4.54 -14.09
CA ALA A 40 -9.12 -5.86 -13.98
C ALA A 40 -7.81 -5.82 -13.17
N PHE A 41 -7.05 -4.73 -13.30
CA PHE A 41 -5.80 -4.56 -12.55
C PHE A 41 -6.08 -4.22 -11.09
N THR A 42 -7.01 -3.30 -10.84
CA THR A 42 -7.49 -2.98 -9.49
C THR A 42 -8.04 -4.21 -8.78
N ALA A 43 -8.82 -5.06 -9.47
CA ALA A 43 -9.37 -6.28 -8.90
C ALA A 43 -8.26 -7.23 -8.40
N LYS A 44 -7.21 -7.42 -9.20
CA LYS A 44 -6.06 -8.26 -8.81
C LYS A 44 -5.35 -7.71 -7.58
N ILE A 45 -5.17 -6.39 -7.48
CA ILE A 45 -4.56 -5.73 -6.33
C ILE A 45 -5.42 -5.93 -5.08
N LEU A 46 -6.73 -5.66 -5.17
CA LEU A 46 -7.65 -5.82 -4.04
C LEU A 46 -7.73 -7.27 -3.57
N GLN A 47 -7.62 -8.25 -4.47
CA GLN A 47 -7.55 -9.68 -4.10
C GLN A 47 -6.30 -9.99 -3.28
N VAL A 48 -5.14 -9.44 -3.63
CA VAL A 48 -3.91 -9.61 -2.83
C VAL A 48 -4.10 -9.01 -1.45
N LEU A 49 -4.64 -7.80 -1.35
CA LEU A 49 -4.90 -7.13 -0.06
C LEU A 49 -5.93 -7.87 0.81
N VAL A 50 -6.91 -8.55 0.21
CA VAL A 50 -7.84 -9.43 0.94
C VAL A 50 -7.12 -10.68 1.47
N LYS A 51 -6.28 -11.30 0.63
CA LYS A 51 -5.47 -12.47 1.02
C LYS A 51 -4.54 -12.14 2.19
N ASP A 52 -3.95 -10.95 2.18
CA ASP A 52 -3.07 -10.43 3.24
C ASP A 52 -3.82 -9.78 4.40
N HIS A 53 -5.14 -9.93 4.45
CA HIS A 53 -5.96 -9.53 5.60
C HIS A 53 -5.98 -8.02 5.88
N LEU A 54 -5.69 -7.19 4.89
CA LEU A 54 -5.83 -5.73 4.95
C LEU A 54 -7.23 -5.26 4.52
N LEU A 55 -7.88 -6.05 3.66
CA LEU A 55 -9.26 -5.83 3.22
C LEU A 55 -10.15 -7.04 3.51
N THR A 56 -11.45 -6.79 3.60
CA THR A 56 -12.51 -7.79 3.51
C THR A 56 -13.33 -7.52 2.25
N SER A 57 -13.75 -8.58 1.55
CA SER A 57 -14.64 -8.50 0.39
C SER A 57 -15.99 -9.13 0.70
N ILE A 58 -17.06 -8.38 0.50
CA ILE A 58 -18.44 -8.84 0.64
C ILE A 58 -19.05 -8.97 -0.76
N LYS A 59 -19.70 -10.12 -1.03
CA LYS A 59 -20.37 -10.41 -2.30
C LYS A 59 -21.81 -9.89 -2.31
N GLY A 60 -22.37 -9.69 -3.50
CA GLY A 60 -23.78 -9.34 -3.71
C GLY A 60 -23.99 -7.88 -4.16
N PRO A 61 -25.25 -7.47 -4.41
CA PRO A 61 -25.59 -6.15 -4.96
C PRO A 61 -25.10 -4.97 -4.10
N ASN A 62 -25.07 -5.15 -2.78
CA ASN A 62 -24.55 -4.17 -1.81
C ASN A 62 -23.20 -4.61 -1.22
N GLY A 63 -22.49 -5.46 -1.96
CA GLY A 63 -21.14 -5.92 -1.64
C GLY A 63 -20.09 -4.84 -1.91
N GLY A 64 -18.82 -5.20 -1.72
CA GLY A 64 -17.70 -4.29 -1.91
C GLY A 64 -16.48 -4.69 -1.10
N PHE A 65 -15.52 -3.78 -1.03
CA PHE A 65 -14.31 -3.91 -0.24
C PHE A 65 -14.35 -2.94 0.92
N MET A 66 -13.91 -3.40 2.08
CA MET A 66 -13.78 -2.60 3.30
C MET A 66 -12.48 -2.94 4.02
N MET A 67 -11.94 -1.99 4.80
CA MET A 67 -10.76 -2.25 5.63
C MET A 67 -11.04 -3.35 6.65
N ARG A 68 -10.06 -4.24 6.82
CA ARG A 68 -10.08 -5.24 7.90
C ARG A 68 -9.33 -4.65 9.10
N GLY A 69 -10.06 -3.94 9.96
CA GLY A 69 -9.50 -3.25 11.13
C GLY A 69 -9.60 -1.73 11.00
N LYS A 70 -8.98 -1.01 11.94
CA LYS A 70 -8.96 0.46 11.93
C LYS A 70 -7.81 0.97 11.06
N SER A 71 -8.00 2.09 10.38
CA SER A 71 -6.95 2.74 9.57
C SER A 71 -5.74 3.20 10.38
N GLU A 72 -5.87 3.30 11.72
CA GLU A 72 -4.79 3.59 12.67
C GLU A 72 -3.84 2.40 12.87
N GLU A 73 -4.32 1.19 12.60
CA GLU A 73 -3.59 -0.07 12.85
C GLU A 73 -3.02 -0.65 11.55
N ILE A 74 -3.29 -0.01 10.40
CA ILE A 74 -2.79 -0.40 9.08
C ILE A 74 -1.72 0.61 8.67
N PHE A 75 -0.50 0.14 8.46
CA PHE A 75 0.66 0.95 8.08
C PHE A 75 1.02 0.77 6.60
N LEU A 76 1.65 1.78 6.00
CA LEU A 76 2.08 1.70 4.60
C LEU A 76 3.01 0.52 4.35
N GLY A 77 3.86 0.17 5.31
CA GLY A 77 4.77 -0.98 5.25
C GLY A 77 4.04 -2.30 4.97
N GLN A 78 2.87 -2.52 5.58
CA GLN A 78 2.07 -3.73 5.36
C GLN A 78 1.51 -3.79 3.95
N ILE A 79 1.09 -2.65 3.38
CA ILE A 79 0.59 -2.59 2.00
C ILE A 79 1.74 -2.84 1.02
N VAL A 80 2.92 -2.29 1.29
CA VAL A 80 4.12 -2.50 0.48
C VAL A 80 4.54 -3.97 0.51
N GLU A 81 4.62 -4.57 1.69
CA GLU A 81 4.99 -5.97 1.86
C GLU A 81 4.01 -6.92 1.16
N ALA A 82 2.70 -6.68 1.28
CA ALA A 82 1.67 -7.48 0.62
C ALA A 82 1.80 -7.51 -0.92
N ILE A 83 2.30 -6.42 -1.53
CA ILE A 83 2.31 -6.24 -2.99
C ILE A 83 3.68 -6.45 -3.61
N ASP A 84 4.72 -5.86 -3.04
CA ASP A 84 6.09 -5.88 -3.55
C ASP A 84 7.01 -6.85 -2.76
N GLY A 85 6.52 -7.43 -1.66
CA GLY A 85 7.29 -8.32 -0.80
C GLY A 85 8.31 -7.59 0.07
N ASP A 86 9.33 -8.32 0.50
CA ASP A 86 10.34 -7.83 1.44
C ASP A 86 11.52 -7.08 0.77
N VAL A 87 11.54 -7.04 -0.57
CA VAL A 87 12.66 -6.50 -1.37
C VAL A 87 13.02 -5.06 -1.00
N LEU A 88 12.03 -4.24 -0.62
CA LEU A 88 12.27 -2.86 -0.18
C LEU A 88 12.86 -2.77 1.24
N PHE A 89 12.71 -3.80 2.06
CA PHE A 89 13.21 -3.83 3.43
C PHE A 89 14.57 -4.52 3.52
N THR A 90 14.81 -5.56 2.71
CA THR A 90 16.00 -6.42 2.81
C THR A 90 16.85 -6.43 1.54
N GLY A 91 16.27 -6.09 0.38
CA GLY A 91 16.89 -6.26 -0.93
C GLY A 91 18.07 -5.33 -1.25
N CYS A 92 18.89 -5.77 -2.21
CA CYS A 92 20.05 -5.04 -2.71
C CYS A 92 19.64 -4.00 -3.75
N ALA A 93 20.19 -2.79 -3.65
CA ALA A 93 19.98 -1.71 -4.63
C ALA A 93 20.29 -2.11 -6.07
N LEU A 94 21.28 -2.99 -6.24
CA LEU A 94 21.80 -3.44 -7.54
C LEU A 94 21.19 -4.78 -7.99
N GLY A 95 20.25 -5.35 -7.23
CA GLY A 95 19.64 -6.65 -7.56
C GLY A 95 20.55 -7.86 -7.40
N LEU A 96 21.67 -7.73 -6.68
CA LEU A 96 22.60 -8.85 -6.44
C LEU A 96 22.04 -9.80 -5.37
N GLU A 97 21.88 -11.07 -5.73
CA GLU A 97 21.23 -12.10 -4.91
C GLU A 97 21.95 -12.36 -3.58
N HIS A 98 23.28 -12.29 -3.55
CA HIS A 98 24.08 -12.61 -2.37
C HIS A 98 24.51 -11.38 -1.55
N CYS A 99 24.05 -10.18 -1.89
CA CYS A 99 24.45 -8.97 -1.17
C CYS A 99 23.86 -8.92 0.23
N ASN A 100 24.71 -8.88 1.25
CA ASN A 100 24.32 -8.78 2.66
C ASN A 100 25.44 -8.15 3.50
N GLY A 101 25.26 -8.08 4.83
CA GLY A 101 26.25 -7.49 5.73
C GLY A 101 27.62 -8.19 5.75
N HIS A 102 27.68 -9.47 5.39
CA HIS A 102 28.92 -10.25 5.29
C HIS A 102 29.51 -10.25 3.87
N HIS A 103 28.67 -10.05 2.86
CA HIS A 103 29.06 -9.99 1.44
C HIS A 103 28.52 -8.69 0.81
N PRO A 104 29.05 -7.52 1.21
CA PRO A 104 28.51 -6.25 0.77
C PRO A 104 28.86 -5.98 -0.70
N CYS A 105 27.89 -5.52 -1.48
CA CYS A 105 28.17 -4.92 -2.78
C CYS A 105 28.79 -3.53 -2.62
N ALA A 106 29.32 -2.96 -3.71
CA ALA A 106 30.02 -1.68 -3.72
C ALA A 106 29.23 -0.49 -3.11
N VAL A 107 27.90 -0.57 -3.08
CA VAL A 107 27.02 0.49 -2.53
C VAL A 107 26.27 0.06 -1.27
N HIS A 108 26.55 -1.13 -0.72
CA HIS A 108 25.73 -1.77 0.33
C HIS A 108 25.45 -0.86 1.52
N HIS A 109 26.49 -0.38 2.20
CA HIS A 109 26.31 0.38 3.45
C HIS A 109 25.60 1.73 3.23
N LYS A 110 25.94 2.43 2.14
CA LYS A 110 25.29 3.71 1.79
C LYS A 110 23.81 3.50 1.47
N PHE A 111 23.49 2.48 0.69
CA PHE A 111 22.11 2.17 0.35
C PHE A 111 21.31 1.64 1.54
N LYS A 112 21.91 0.78 2.38
CA LYS A 112 21.28 0.24 3.59
C LYS A 112 20.76 1.37 4.48
N ALA A 113 21.55 2.42 4.73
CA ALA A 113 21.10 3.55 5.54
C ALA A 113 19.85 4.24 4.95
N ILE A 114 19.81 4.45 3.63
CA ILE A 114 18.66 5.05 2.94
C ILE A 114 17.44 4.13 3.01
N ARG A 115 17.66 2.84 2.77
CA ARG A 115 16.64 1.79 2.84
C ARG A 115 16.03 1.70 4.24
N ASP A 116 16.86 1.71 5.27
CA ASP A 116 16.41 1.63 6.66
C ASP A 116 15.57 2.86 7.04
N HIS A 117 15.92 4.06 6.58
CA HIS A 117 15.09 5.26 6.75
C HIS A 117 13.75 5.14 6.01
N LEU A 118 13.75 4.66 4.76
CA LEU A 118 12.53 4.43 3.99
C LEU A 118 11.63 3.39 4.67
N ALA A 119 12.21 2.29 5.13
CA ALA A 119 11.53 1.24 5.87
C ALA A 119 10.90 1.79 7.16
N GLY A 120 11.65 2.58 7.93
CA GLY A 120 11.14 3.24 9.12
C GLY A 120 9.92 4.10 8.82
N MET A 121 9.99 4.97 7.82
CA MET A 121 8.85 5.79 7.40
C MET A 121 7.62 4.95 7.02
N LEU A 122 7.81 3.86 6.27
CA LEU A 122 6.71 2.98 5.88
C LEU A 122 6.07 2.27 7.08
N MET A 123 6.88 1.85 8.05
CA MET A 123 6.41 1.11 9.23
C MET A 123 5.73 2.02 10.28
N THR A 124 5.99 3.32 10.26
CA THR A 124 5.40 4.27 11.22
C THR A 124 4.25 5.11 10.65
N THR A 125 4.11 5.18 9.33
CA THR A 125 3.03 5.95 8.68
C THR A 125 1.76 5.11 8.60
N SER A 126 0.75 5.48 9.39
CA SER A 126 -0.56 4.81 9.38
C SER A 126 -1.42 5.26 8.19
N LEU A 127 -2.37 4.43 7.78
CA LEU A 127 -3.31 4.75 6.71
C LEU A 127 -4.25 5.90 7.10
N LYS A 128 -4.57 6.04 8.40
CA LYS A 128 -5.31 7.20 8.92
C LYS A 128 -4.57 8.50 8.64
N GLU A 129 -3.27 8.55 8.90
CA GLU A 129 -2.44 9.74 8.68
C GLU A 129 -2.49 10.18 7.21
N VAL A 130 -2.32 9.22 6.30
CA VAL A 130 -2.39 9.47 4.86
C VAL A 130 -3.79 9.96 4.44
N ALA A 131 -4.85 9.29 4.89
CA ALA A 131 -6.23 9.64 4.57
C ALA A 131 -6.64 11.02 5.14
N PHE A 132 -6.15 11.38 6.32
CA PHE A 132 -6.40 12.68 6.94
C PHE A 132 -5.87 13.83 6.07
N GLY A 133 -4.71 13.67 5.45
CA GLY A 133 -4.17 14.68 4.53
C GLY A 133 -5.03 14.90 3.29
N ILE A 134 -5.68 13.85 2.78
CA ILE A 134 -6.62 13.93 1.65
C ILE A 134 -7.90 14.66 2.07
N ASN A 135 -8.49 14.27 3.21
CA ASN A 135 -9.75 14.84 3.69
C ASN A 135 -9.65 16.35 4.00
N ASN A 136 -8.46 16.82 4.39
CA ASN A 136 -8.21 18.25 4.66
C ASN A 136 -7.71 19.03 3.43
N GLY A 137 -7.64 18.41 2.25
CA GLY A 137 -7.20 19.06 1.01
C GLY A 137 -5.70 19.43 0.99
N THR A 138 -4.91 18.93 1.93
CA THR A 138 -3.45 19.14 1.96
C THR A 138 -2.71 18.21 0.99
N ASN A 139 -3.34 17.09 0.63
CA ASN A 139 -2.83 16.08 -0.28
C ASN A 139 -3.91 15.73 -1.33
N PHE A 140 -3.50 15.22 -2.49
CA PHE A 140 -4.42 14.80 -3.55
C PHE A 140 -4.15 13.35 -3.98
N LEU A 141 -5.21 12.57 -4.21
CA LEU A 141 -5.13 11.23 -4.81
C LEU A 141 -5.07 11.28 -6.34
N ARG A 142 -5.49 12.40 -6.94
CA ARG A 142 -5.45 12.69 -8.36
C ARG A 142 -4.54 13.90 -8.61
N SER A 143 -3.66 13.77 -9.59
CA SER A 143 -2.92 14.88 -10.21
C SER A 143 -3.81 15.68 -11.16
#